data_AF-A0A674NTS4-F1
#
_entry.id   AF-A0A674NTS4-F1
#
_cell.length_a   1.000
_cell.length_b   1.000
_cell.length_c   1.000
_cell.angle_alpha   90.00
_cell.angle_beta   90.00
_cell.angle_gamma   90.00
#
_symmetry.space_group_name_H-M   'P 1'
#
loop_
_entity.id
_entity.type
_entity.pdbx_description
1 polymer ?
#
loop_
_entity_poly.entity_id
_entity_poly.type
_entity_poly.pdbx_seq_one_letter_code
_entity_poly.pdbx_strand_id
1 'polypeptide(L)'
;MWHKARFKHFQSIIFIIVIFSGWRHTLSFLPGPLTPPSCRFLFVSCLRRKRLWTPVAGCSRLKAGRTCNLTRAFEDPFDQYQARVRGFVSNLTSRWTVSEWFQPLTDTVLGPPDVSVSGCGNCLLLQFNTSSDWRLRKMIGFYRELVVVVRRSRDGAQFSLNLRYQDNMVVTYLQPGVEYCVTVSVKTFFKSTSVASEPHCAFTSRPQHATTLYVACALVGAFCSLVLFLVGRVVCGGRLSSTLLKTLKSLVTVRPVDQRSHASSRLLTRLCH
;
A
#
# COMPACT_ATOMS: atom_id res chain seq x y z
N MET A 1 -17.08 -17.24 7.41
CA MET A 1 -17.41 -18.09 8.58
C MET A 1 -18.02 -17.18 9.64
N TRP A 2 -19.30 -17.37 9.96
CA TRP A 2 -20.20 -16.33 10.48
C TRP A 2 -20.45 -16.50 11.98
N HIS A 3 -20.15 -15.51 12.81
CA HIS A 3 -20.63 -15.53 14.20
C HIS A 3 -22.06 -15.00 14.27
N LYS A 4 -22.97 -15.97 14.32
CA LYS A 4 -24.38 -15.85 14.67
C LYS A 4 -24.45 -15.53 16.16
N ALA A 5 -24.97 -14.36 16.54
CA ALA A 5 -25.58 -14.23 17.86
C ALA A 5 -26.66 -15.30 17.93
N ARG A 6 -26.40 -16.40 18.66
CA ARG A 6 -27.28 -17.57 18.67
C ARG A 6 -28.35 -17.32 19.72
N PHE A 7 -29.51 -16.87 19.28
CA PHE A 7 -30.72 -16.82 20.09
C PHE A 7 -31.08 -18.25 20.50
N LYS A 8 -31.25 -18.50 21.80
CA LYS A 8 -31.70 -19.80 22.30
C LYS A 8 -33.14 -20.08 21.86
N HIS A 9 -33.38 -21.35 21.52
CA HIS A 9 -34.61 -21.97 21.04
C HIS A 9 -35.91 -21.47 21.71
N PHE A 10 -36.94 -21.17 20.91
CA PHE A 10 -38.28 -21.72 21.13
C PHE A 10 -39.17 -21.69 19.87
N GLN A 11 -40.20 -22.55 19.88
CA GLN A 11 -41.16 -22.86 18.82
C GLN A 11 -41.59 -21.62 17.99
N SER A 12 -41.53 -21.77 16.66
CA SER A 12 -42.04 -20.81 15.65
C SER A 12 -41.13 -19.62 15.27
N ILE A 13 -39.80 -19.85 15.30
CA ILE A 13 -38.69 -19.19 14.58
C ILE A 13 -38.74 -17.66 14.43
N ILE A 14 -37.74 -17.01 15.03
CA ILE A 14 -37.07 -15.85 14.45
C ILE A 14 -35.56 -16.08 14.64
N PHE A 15 -34.85 -16.55 13.62
CA PHE A 15 -33.38 -16.52 13.66
C PHE A 15 -32.95 -15.10 13.35
N ILE A 16 -32.64 -14.31 14.38
CA ILE A 16 -31.98 -13.02 14.18
C ILE A 16 -30.49 -13.27 13.96
N ILE A 17 -29.99 -12.77 12.83
CA ILE A 17 -28.57 -12.67 12.54
C ILE A 17 -28.26 -11.18 12.46
N VAL A 18 -27.46 -10.67 13.40
CA VAL A 18 -26.85 -9.35 13.28
C VAL A 18 -25.57 -9.54 12.50
N ILE A 19 -25.54 -9.04 11.27
CA ILE A 19 -24.37 -9.10 10.39
C ILE A 19 -23.61 -7.78 10.57
N PHE A 20 -22.31 -7.88 10.87
CA PHE A 20 -21.40 -6.73 10.81
C PHE A 20 -20.58 -6.85 9.52
N SER A 21 -20.77 -5.92 8.59
CA SER A 21 -20.01 -5.84 7.35
C SER A 21 -19.75 -4.38 7.04
N GLY A 22 -18.46 -4.02 6.86
CA GLY A 22 -18.07 -2.64 6.54
C GLY A 22 -18.69 -1.59 7.47
N TRP A 23 -18.70 -1.85 8.79
CA TRP A 23 -19.20 -0.92 9.82
C TRP A 23 -20.72 -0.68 9.80
N ARG A 24 -21.44 -1.54 9.07
CA ARG A 24 -22.91 -1.57 9.04
C ARG A 24 -23.38 -2.76 9.87
N HIS A 25 -24.09 -2.46 10.96
CA HIS A 25 -24.81 -3.48 11.71
C HIS A 25 -26.15 -3.70 11.02
N THR A 26 -26.33 -4.88 10.43
CA THR A 26 -27.56 -5.21 9.70
C THR A 26 -28.31 -6.32 10.41
N LEU A 27 -29.58 -6.08 10.70
CA LEU A 27 -30.51 -7.10 11.17
C LEU A 27 -31.02 -7.89 9.98
N SER A 28 -30.78 -9.20 9.98
CA SER A 28 -31.43 -10.14 9.08
C SER A 28 -32.19 -11.16 9.92
N PHE A 29 -33.42 -11.49 9.55
CA PHE A 29 -34.16 -12.53 10.26
C PHE A 29 -34.98 -13.40 9.33
N LEU A 30 -35.09 -14.69 9.69
CA LEU A 30 -35.94 -15.66 9.00
C LEU A 30 -37.16 -15.94 9.87
N PRO A 31 -38.40 -15.76 9.36
CA PRO A 31 -39.62 -16.11 10.07
C PRO A 31 -39.79 -17.63 10.16
N GLY A 32 -40.68 -18.07 11.05
CA GLY A 32 -41.05 -19.49 11.15
C GLY A 32 -42.00 -19.97 10.08
N PRO A 33 -42.10 -21.29 9.89
CA PRO A 33 -42.94 -21.89 8.86
C PRO A 33 -44.41 -21.53 9.10
N LEU A 34 -44.78 -21.30 10.36
CA LEU A 34 -46.12 -20.95 10.82
C LEU A 34 -46.39 -19.44 10.84
N THR A 35 -45.46 -18.61 10.35
CA THR A 35 -45.64 -17.15 10.38
C THR A 35 -46.48 -16.71 9.18
N PRO A 36 -47.61 -16.01 9.40
CA PRO A 36 -48.42 -15.49 8.31
C PRO A 36 -47.65 -14.47 7.45
N PRO A 37 -47.89 -14.38 6.14
CA PRO A 37 -47.24 -13.40 5.26
C PRO A 37 -47.60 -11.95 5.61
N SER A 38 -48.72 -11.73 6.32
CA SER A 38 -49.16 -10.42 6.84
C SER A 38 -48.42 -9.99 8.11
N CYS A 39 -47.58 -10.86 8.70
CA CYS A 39 -46.87 -10.58 9.94
C CYS A 39 -45.82 -9.47 9.77
N ARG A 40 -45.81 -8.56 10.74
CA ARG A 40 -44.85 -7.47 10.85
C ARG A 40 -44.01 -7.64 12.10
N PHE A 41 -42.76 -7.20 12.04
CA PHE A 41 -41.82 -7.33 13.13
C PHE A 41 -41.43 -5.98 13.70
N LEU A 42 -41.37 -5.92 15.03
CA LEU A 42 -40.87 -4.78 15.81
C LEU A 42 -39.57 -5.18 16.49
N PHE A 43 -38.50 -4.44 16.17
CA PHE A 43 -37.20 -4.59 16.80
C PHE A 43 -36.93 -3.48 17.82
N VAL A 44 -36.40 -3.86 18.97
CA VAL A 44 -36.11 -2.97 20.10
C VAL A 44 -34.75 -3.32 20.66
N SER A 45 -33.95 -2.31 21.00
CA SER A 45 -32.64 -2.46 21.62
C SER A 45 -32.66 -1.95 23.06
N CYS A 46 -31.83 -2.55 23.90
CA CYS A 46 -31.54 -2.08 25.26
C CYS A 46 -30.03 -1.88 25.37
N LEU A 47 -29.64 -0.71 25.86
CA LEU A 47 -28.27 -0.41 26.21
C LEU A 47 -28.05 -0.68 27.70
N ARG A 48 -27.03 -1.48 28.06
CA ARG A 48 -26.80 -1.95 29.45
C ARG A 48 -26.71 -0.81 30.46
N ARG A 49 -26.03 0.29 30.13
CA ARG A 49 -25.88 1.46 31.01
C ARG A 49 -27.20 2.22 31.23
N LYS A 50 -28.07 2.30 30.22
CA LYS A 50 -29.36 3.02 30.30
C LYS A 50 -30.50 2.16 30.84
N ARG A 51 -30.41 0.83 30.65
CA ARG A 51 -31.47 -0.16 30.97
C ARG A 51 -32.85 0.19 30.38
N LEU A 52 -32.87 0.98 29.31
CA LEU A 52 -34.09 1.43 28.65
C LEU A 52 -34.23 0.74 27.29
N TRP A 53 -35.41 0.19 27.05
CA TRP A 53 -35.79 -0.42 25.78
C TRP A 53 -36.24 0.66 24.80
N THR A 54 -35.46 0.88 23.74
CA THR A 54 -35.75 1.87 22.70
C THR A 54 -36.10 1.19 21.38
N PRO A 55 -37.19 1.59 20.71
CA PRO A 55 -37.49 1.10 19.37
C PRO A 55 -36.40 1.59 18.41
N VAL A 56 -35.93 0.71 17.53
CA VAL A 56 -34.91 1.11 16.55
C VAL A 56 -35.59 1.81 15.37
N ALA A 57 -35.13 3.02 15.08
CA ALA A 57 -35.65 3.83 13.99
C ALA A 57 -35.60 3.06 12.66
N GLY A 58 -36.73 2.97 11.96
CA GLY A 58 -36.86 2.22 10.71
C GLY A 58 -37.10 0.70 10.86
N CYS A 59 -37.06 0.15 12.08
CA CYS A 59 -37.24 -1.28 12.34
C CYS A 59 -38.56 -1.64 13.05
N SER A 60 -39.60 -0.79 12.95
CA SER A 60 -40.84 -0.95 13.71
C SER A 60 -41.97 -1.72 13.01
N ARG A 61 -41.83 -2.00 11.71
CA ARG A 61 -42.86 -2.66 10.86
C ARG A 61 -42.27 -3.52 9.74
N LEU A 62 -41.19 -4.24 10.03
CA LEU A 62 -40.45 -5.02 9.02
C LEU A 62 -41.29 -6.20 8.51
N LYS A 63 -41.23 -6.47 7.20
CA LYS A 63 -41.70 -7.74 6.63
C LYS A 63 -40.61 -8.80 6.77
N ALA A 64 -41.00 -10.07 6.76
CA ALA A 64 -40.06 -11.17 6.62
C ALA A 64 -39.11 -10.97 5.43
N GLY A 65 -37.82 -11.29 5.60
CA GLY A 65 -36.80 -11.16 4.55
C GLY A 65 -36.37 -9.73 4.23
N ARG A 66 -36.80 -8.72 4.99
CA ARG A 66 -36.23 -7.36 4.94
C ARG A 66 -35.09 -7.23 5.94
N THR A 67 -34.10 -6.44 5.57
CA THR A 67 -32.99 -6.08 6.45
C THR A 67 -33.25 -4.74 7.12
N CYS A 68 -32.67 -4.54 8.31
CA CYS A 68 -32.73 -3.25 9.00
C CYS A 68 -31.34 -2.76 9.41
N ASN A 69 -31.09 -1.47 9.25
CA ASN A 69 -29.82 -0.86 9.67
C ASN A 69 -29.86 -0.53 11.17
N LEU A 70 -28.99 -1.20 11.92
CA LEU A 70 -28.84 -1.05 13.37
C LEU A 70 -27.61 -0.21 13.76
N THR A 71 -26.89 0.39 12.80
CA THR A 71 -25.65 1.13 13.09
C THR A 71 -25.84 2.24 14.11
N ARG A 72 -26.97 2.94 14.09
CA ARG A 72 -27.28 3.96 15.11
C ARG A 72 -27.73 3.38 16.45
N ALA A 73 -28.31 2.18 16.45
CA ALA A 73 -28.77 1.52 17.67
C ALA A 73 -27.60 0.99 18.51
N PHE A 74 -26.49 0.63 17.86
CA PHE A 74 -25.26 0.12 18.47
C PHE A 74 -24.10 1.07 18.25
N GLU A 75 -24.29 2.34 18.59
CA GLU A 75 -23.33 3.40 18.30
C GLU A 75 -22.03 3.30 19.11
N ASP A 76 -22.10 2.96 20.40
CA ASP A 76 -20.91 2.76 21.23
C ASP A 76 -20.46 1.29 21.15
N PRO A 77 -19.31 0.97 20.52
CA PRO A 77 -18.85 -0.41 20.38
C PRO A 77 -18.33 -1.03 21.68
N PHE A 78 -18.04 -0.22 22.71
CA PHE A 78 -17.59 -0.67 24.03
C PHE A 78 -18.74 -1.04 24.96
N ASP A 79 -19.96 -0.67 24.60
CA ASP A 79 -21.11 -0.96 25.41
C ASP A 79 -21.70 -2.34 25.12
N GLN A 80 -22.45 -2.83 26.10
CA GLN A 80 -23.21 -4.06 25.95
C GLN A 80 -24.66 -3.75 25.60
N TYR A 81 -25.16 -4.48 24.62
CA TYR A 81 -26.51 -4.34 24.13
C TYR A 81 -27.26 -5.66 24.24
N GLN A 82 -28.57 -5.51 24.37
CA GLN A 82 -29.50 -6.60 24.25
C GLN A 82 -30.55 -6.21 23.22
N ALA A 83 -30.89 -7.13 22.34
CA ALA A 83 -31.89 -6.94 21.31
C ALA A 83 -33.11 -7.80 21.62
N ARG A 84 -34.30 -7.31 21.27
CA ARG A 84 -35.51 -8.12 21.27
C ARG A 84 -36.39 -7.84 20.06
N VAL A 85 -37.12 -8.86 19.65
CA VAL A 85 -38.06 -8.80 18.53
C VAL A 85 -39.39 -9.42 18.92
N ARG A 86 -40.47 -8.89 18.34
CA ARG A 86 -41.78 -9.56 18.34
C ARG A 86 -42.43 -9.40 16.98
N GLY A 87 -43.22 -10.40 16.61
CA GLY A 87 -44.14 -10.35 15.48
C GLY A 87 -45.51 -9.82 15.90
N PHE A 88 -46.22 -9.20 14.97
CA PHE A 88 -47.62 -8.84 15.14
C PHE A 88 -48.38 -8.93 13.83
N VAL A 89 -49.63 -9.38 13.91
CA VAL A 89 -50.59 -9.51 12.82
C VAL A 89 -51.88 -8.88 13.30
N SER A 90 -52.29 -7.77 12.68
CA SER A 90 -53.46 -7.00 13.12
C SER A 90 -53.37 -6.68 14.63
N ASN A 91 -54.24 -7.25 15.47
CA ASN A 91 -54.27 -7.05 16.92
C ASN A 91 -53.57 -8.17 17.72
N LEU A 92 -53.06 -9.20 17.06
CA LEU A 92 -52.35 -10.31 17.71
C LEU A 92 -50.86 -10.02 17.74
N THR A 93 -50.23 -10.19 18.92
CA THR A 93 -48.79 -10.00 19.12
C THR A 93 -48.15 -11.28 19.65
N SER A 94 -46.95 -11.59 19.17
CA SER A 94 -46.15 -12.69 19.71
C SER A 94 -45.49 -12.32 21.04
N ARG A 95 -45.00 -13.33 21.76
CA ARG A 95 -44.03 -13.13 22.84
C ARG A 95 -42.76 -12.46 22.32
N TRP A 96 -42.04 -11.78 23.21
CA TRP A 96 -40.73 -11.23 22.91
C TRP A 96 -39.67 -12.33 22.83
N THR A 97 -38.88 -12.32 21.77
CA THR A 97 -37.64 -13.09 21.67
C THR A 97 -36.47 -12.16 21.99
N VAL A 98 -35.63 -12.53 22.94
CA VAL A 98 -34.55 -11.69 23.47
C VAL A 98 -33.20 -12.32 23.15
N SER A 99 -32.21 -11.50 22.80
CA SER A 99 -30.82 -11.92 22.62
C SER A 99 -30.11 -12.10 23.96
N GLU A 100 -29.02 -12.85 23.93
CA GLU A 100 -27.98 -12.68 24.95
C GLU A 100 -27.40 -11.27 24.90
N TRP A 101 -26.79 -10.84 25.99
CA TRP A 101 -25.99 -9.61 25.99
C TRP A 101 -24.79 -9.80 25.08
N PHE A 102 -24.53 -8.80 24.23
CA PHE A 102 -23.38 -8.82 23.35
C PHE A 102 -22.71 -7.43 23.30
N GLN A 103 -21.40 -7.44 23.10
CA GLN A 103 -20.60 -6.24 22.89
C GLN A 103 -20.17 -6.19 21.41
N PRO A 104 -20.51 -5.11 20.67
CA PRO A 104 -20.22 -5.04 19.24
C PRO A 104 -18.74 -5.23 18.91
N LEU A 105 -17.83 -4.72 19.73
CA LEU A 105 -16.39 -4.83 19.47
C LEU A 105 -15.84 -6.26 19.58
N THR A 106 -16.28 -7.05 20.56
CA THR A 106 -15.70 -8.37 20.86
C THR A 106 -16.46 -9.50 20.20
N ASP A 107 -17.78 -9.36 20.08
CA ASP A 107 -18.68 -10.47 19.70
C ASP A 107 -19.08 -10.42 18.22
N THR A 108 -18.56 -9.45 17.46
CA THR A 108 -18.78 -9.34 16.01
C THR A 108 -17.57 -9.77 15.21
N VAL A 109 -17.84 -10.16 13.96
CA VAL A 109 -16.80 -10.46 12.98
C VAL A 109 -16.44 -9.17 12.26
N LEU A 110 -15.20 -8.74 12.38
CA LEU A 110 -14.70 -7.56 11.69
C LEU A 110 -14.58 -7.85 10.19
N GLY A 111 -15.24 -7.02 9.38
CA GLY A 111 -15.08 -7.05 7.94
C GLY A 111 -13.67 -6.63 7.52
N PRO A 112 -13.26 -6.95 6.29
CA PRO A 112 -11.98 -6.54 5.78
C PRO A 112 -11.88 -5.01 5.65
N PRO A 113 -10.69 -4.42 5.82
CA PRO A 113 -10.47 -3.02 5.52
C PRO A 113 -10.60 -2.77 4.01
N ASP A 114 -11.09 -1.59 3.63
CA ASP A 114 -11.12 -1.16 2.23
C ASP A 114 -9.70 -0.79 1.79
N VAL A 115 -9.14 -1.52 0.83
CA VAL A 115 -7.75 -1.41 0.39
C VAL A 115 -7.69 -1.36 -1.13
N SER A 116 -6.84 -0.47 -1.64
CA SER A 116 -6.46 -0.42 -3.05
C SER A 116 -4.98 -0.72 -3.20
N VAL A 117 -4.62 -1.41 -4.28
CA VAL A 117 -3.25 -1.89 -4.51
C VAL A 117 -2.76 -1.40 -5.87
N SER A 118 -1.55 -0.86 -5.91
CA SER A 118 -0.88 -0.39 -7.13
C SER A 118 0.59 -0.79 -7.15
N GLY A 119 1.21 -0.87 -8.33
CA GLY A 119 2.63 -1.21 -8.47
C GLY A 119 3.55 0.01 -8.43
N CYS A 120 4.73 -0.13 -7.83
CA CYS A 120 5.75 0.93 -7.69
C CYS A 120 7.16 0.49 -8.11
N GLY A 121 7.33 -0.05 -9.33
CA GLY A 121 8.64 -0.60 -9.74
C GLY A 121 8.80 -2.02 -9.24
N ASN A 122 9.59 -2.22 -8.18
CA ASN A 122 9.84 -3.51 -7.51
C ASN A 122 9.02 -3.69 -6.21
N CYS A 123 7.92 -2.95 -6.08
CA CYS A 123 7.06 -2.96 -4.91
C CYS A 123 5.57 -2.86 -5.25
N LEU A 124 4.73 -3.12 -4.26
CA LEU A 124 3.30 -2.79 -4.26
C LEU A 124 3.02 -1.72 -3.22
N LEU A 125 2.23 -0.72 -3.59
CA LEU A 125 1.68 0.29 -2.72
C LEU A 125 0.24 -0.09 -2.36
N LEU A 126 -0.01 -0.28 -1.07
CA LEU A 126 -1.33 -0.52 -0.48
C LEU A 126 -1.82 0.79 0.12
N GLN A 127 -2.99 1.25 -0.33
CA GLN A 127 -3.64 2.45 0.18
C GLN A 127 -4.96 2.05 0.84
N PHE A 128 -5.06 2.31 2.13
CA PHE A 128 -6.28 2.04 2.89
C PHE A 128 -7.21 3.24 2.80
N ASN A 129 -8.41 3.01 2.28
CA ASN A 129 -9.42 4.06 2.20
C ASN A 129 -10.04 4.25 3.59
N THR A 130 -9.49 5.17 4.37
CA THR A 130 -10.17 5.64 5.56
C THR A 130 -11.30 6.54 5.14
N SER A 131 -12.50 5.98 5.00
CA SER A 131 -13.70 6.80 4.86
C SER A 131 -13.68 7.90 5.93
N SER A 132 -14.16 9.09 5.60
CA SER A 132 -14.23 10.24 6.52
C SER A 132 -15.12 10.00 7.75
N ASP A 133 -15.66 8.79 7.92
CA ASP A 133 -16.38 8.37 9.09
C ASP A 133 -15.44 8.30 10.30
N TRP A 134 -15.60 9.25 11.22
CA TRP A 134 -14.86 9.32 12.47
C TRP A 134 -14.94 8.01 13.29
N ARG A 135 -16.00 7.21 13.11
CA ARG A 135 -16.17 5.91 13.76
C ARG A 135 -15.15 4.89 13.26
N LEU A 136 -14.84 4.93 11.96
CA LEU A 136 -13.80 4.10 11.35
C LEU A 136 -12.43 4.44 11.94
N ARG A 137 -12.12 5.74 12.06
CA ARG A 137 -10.87 6.22 12.68
C ARG A 137 -10.73 5.78 14.13
N LYS A 138 -11.80 5.86 14.92
CA LYS A 138 -11.77 5.41 16.32
C LYS A 138 -11.48 3.92 16.42
N MET A 139 -12.00 3.11 15.49
CA MET A 139 -11.81 1.65 15.49
C MET A 139 -10.43 1.22 14.98
N ILE A 140 -9.84 1.94 14.03
CA ILE A 140 -8.45 1.75 13.58
C ILE A 140 -7.48 1.82 14.77
N GLY A 141 -7.76 2.67 15.77
CA GLY A 141 -6.96 2.74 17.00
C GLY A 141 -6.87 1.42 17.78
N PHE A 142 -7.79 0.46 17.55
CA PHE A 142 -7.80 -0.86 18.19
C PHE A 142 -7.22 -1.97 17.31
N TYR A 143 -6.78 -1.64 16.09
CA TYR A 143 -6.03 -2.57 15.26
C TYR A 143 -4.62 -2.68 15.82
N ARG A 144 -4.27 -3.89 16.27
CA ARG A 144 -2.93 -4.19 16.75
C ARG A 144 -1.98 -4.33 15.57
N GLU A 145 -2.36 -5.18 14.62
CA GLU A 145 -1.57 -5.55 13.45
C GLU A 145 -2.51 -5.77 12.25
N LEU A 146 -2.05 -5.43 11.06
CA LEU A 146 -2.59 -5.90 9.80
C LEU A 146 -1.80 -7.13 9.36
N VAL A 147 -2.52 -8.20 9.04
CA VAL A 147 -1.94 -9.40 8.43
C VAL A 147 -2.18 -9.29 6.93
N VAL A 148 -1.10 -9.07 6.20
CA VAL A 148 -1.08 -8.91 4.75
C VAL A 148 -0.50 -10.18 4.15
N VAL A 149 -1.29 -10.92 3.37
CA VAL A 149 -0.81 -12.09 2.64
C VAL A 149 -0.64 -11.71 1.18
N VAL A 150 0.57 -11.89 0.67
CA VAL A 150 0.95 -11.57 -0.70
C VAL A 150 1.17 -12.87 -1.43
N ARG A 151 0.43 -13.08 -2.52
CA ARG A 151 0.49 -14.28 -3.35
C ARG A 151 0.88 -13.90 -4.76
N ARG A 152 1.92 -14.52 -5.30
CA ARG A 152 2.35 -14.38 -6.69
C ARG A 152 1.42 -15.17 -7.61
N SER A 153 0.88 -14.53 -8.64
CA SER A 153 -0.12 -15.17 -9.52
C SER A 153 0.45 -16.33 -10.34
N ARG A 154 1.70 -16.22 -10.79
CA ARG A 154 2.32 -17.18 -11.75
C ARG A 154 2.48 -18.60 -11.19
N ASP A 155 2.92 -18.74 -9.95
CA ASP A 155 3.26 -20.02 -9.33
C ASP A 155 2.57 -20.24 -7.97
N GLY A 156 1.80 -19.27 -7.51
CA GLY A 156 1.11 -19.35 -6.23
C GLY A 156 2.01 -19.23 -5.00
N ALA A 157 3.29 -18.90 -5.17
CA ALA A 157 4.18 -18.63 -4.04
C ALA A 157 3.61 -17.49 -3.20
N GLN A 158 3.53 -17.68 -1.88
CA GLN A 158 2.94 -16.70 -0.98
C GLN A 158 3.77 -16.49 0.27
N PHE A 159 3.68 -15.29 0.84
CA PHE A 159 4.26 -14.94 2.12
C PHE A 159 3.31 -14.02 2.88
N SER A 160 3.46 -13.95 4.20
CA SER A 160 2.66 -13.10 5.07
C SER A 160 3.52 -12.07 5.77
N LEU A 161 2.98 -10.87 5.92
CA LEU A 161 3.58 -9.75 6.62
C LEU A 161 2.63 -9.31 7.73
N ASN A 162 3.17 -9.10 8.93
CA ASN A 162 2.44 -8.44 10.01
C ASN A 162 2.92 -6.99 10.07
N LEU A 163 2.04 -6.07 9.67
CA LEU A 163 2.36 -4.65 9.55
C LEU A 163 1.53 -3.86 10.57
N ARG A 164 2.09 -2.78 11.10
CA ARG A 164 1.30 -1.83 11.89
C ARG A 164 0.47 -0.96 10.96
N TYR A 165 -0.79 -0.70 11.31
CA TYR A 165 -1.68 0.12 10.49
C TYR A 165 -1.08 1.49 10.14
N GLN A 166 -1.09 1.83 8.85
CA GLN A 166 -0.71 3.11 8.25
C GLN A 166 -1.59 3.31 7.01
N ASP A 167 -1.91 4.56 6.68
CA ASP A 167 -2.77 4.87 5.52
C ASP A 167 -2.15 4.38 4.20
N ASN A 168 -0.82 4.49 4.09
CA ASN A 168 -0.04 4.02 2.95
C ASN A 168 0.98 2.99 3.43
N MET A 169 0.97 1.80 2.85
CA MET A 169 1.94 0.74 3.11
C MET A 169 2.62 0.32 1.83
N VAL A 170 3.89 -0.09 1.94
CA VAL A 170 4.67 -0.57 0.80
C VAL A 170 5.16 -1.98 1.06
N VAL A 171 4.87 -2.89 0.14
CA VAL A 171 5.46 -4.23 0.09
C VAL A 171 6.61 -4.18 -0.91
N THR A 172 7.85 -4.21 -0.41
CA THR A 172 9.06 -4.09 -1.21
C THR A 172 9.66 -5.45 -1.59
N TYR A 173 10.76 -5.43 -2.36
CA TYR A 173 11.56 -6.60 -2.74
C TYR A 173 10.80 -7.63 -3.59
N LEU A 174 9.88 -7.15 -4.42
CA LEU A 174 9.13 -7.97 -5.36
C LEU A 174 9.82 -8.02 -6.72
N GLN A 175 9.57 -9.09 -7.46
CA GLN A 175 10.08 -9.22 -8.83
C GLN A 175 9.37 -8.20 -9.73
N PRO A 176 10.11 -7.36 -10.49
CA PRO A 176 9.52 -6.44 -11.45
C PRO A 176 8.80 -7.17 -12.60
N GLY A 177 7.71 -6.58 -13.11
CA GLY A 177 6.93 -7.13 -14.22
C GLY A 177 6.11 -8.39 -13.87
N VAL A 178 5.77 -8.60 -12.59
CA VAL A 178 5.03 -9.77 -12.09
C VAL A 178 3.75 -9.33 -11.39
N GLU A 179 2.68 -10.09 -11.58
CA GLU A 179 1.42 -9.88 -10.87
C GLU A 179 1.43 -10.54 -9.49
N TYR A 180 0.97 -9.78 -8.51
CA TYR A 180 0.78 -10.22 -7.14
C TYR A 180 -0.63 -9.84 -6.68
N CYS A 181 -1.28 -10.78 -6.00
CA CYS A 181 -2.56 -10.58 -5.33
C CYS A 181 -2.36 -10.49 -3.83
N VAL A 182 -2.99 -9.50 -3.22
CA VAL A 182 -2.86 -9.19 -1.80
C VAL A 182 -4.20 -9.39 -1.11
N THR A 183 -4.20 -10.11 0.00
CA THR A 183 -5.35 -10.19 0.92
C THR A 183 -4.96 -9.57 2.25
N VAL A 184 -5.86 -8.78 2.82
CA VAL A 184 -5.60 -8.07 4.09
C VAL A 184 -6.62 -8.49 5.12
N SER A 185 -6.15 -8.80 6.32
CA SER A 185 -6.99 -9.04 7.50
C SER A 185 -6.47 -8.28 8.70
N VAL A 186 -7.35 -8.00 9.65
CA VAL A 186 -7.04 -7.22 10.85
C VAL A 186 -6.87 -8.14 12.06
N LYS A 187 -5.88 -7.87 12.89
CA LYS A 187 -5.72 -8.48 14.19
C LYS A 187 -5.91 -7.40 15.24
N THR A 188 -6.91 -7.57 16.10
CA THR A 188 -7.22 -6.60 17.16
C THR A 188 -6.65 -7.05 18.49
N PHE A 189 -6.71 -6.17 19.48
CA PHE A 189 -6.40 -6.53 20.87
C PHE A 189 -7.44 -7.46 21.51
N PHE A 190 -8.61 -7.62 20.88
CA PHE A 190 -9.71 -8.40 21.41
C PHE A 190 -9.82 -9.75 20.71
N LYS A 191 -10.53 -10.71 21.30
CA LYS A 191 -10.85 -12.02 20.69
C LYS A 191 -11.89 -11.92 19.55
N SER A 192 -11.91 -10.80 18.82
CA SER A 192 -12.80 -10.64 17.67
C SER A 192 -12.27 -11.45 16.49
N THR A 193 -13.16 -12.14 15.78
CA THR A 193 -12.82 -12.79 14.52
C THR A 193 -12.74 -11.73 13.41
N SER A 194 -11.76 -11.81 12.52
CA SER A 194 -11.69 -10.95 11.32
C SER A 194 -11.80 -11.78 10.05
N VAL A 195 -12.35 -11.16 9.01
CA VAL A 195 -12.44 -11.73 7.67
C VAL A 195 -11.41 -11.06 6.78
N ALA A 196 -10.68 -11.86 6.02
CA ALA A 196 -9.74 -11.36 5.02
C ALA A 196 -10.48 -10.71 3.85
N SER A 197 -9.85 -9.70 3.24
CA SER A 197 -10.37 -9.07 2.04
C SER A 197 -10.42 -10.05 0.88
N GLU A 198 -11.23 -9.72 -0.12
CA GLU A 198 -11.04 -10.29 -1.45
C GLU A 198 -9.61 -9.99 -1.94
N PRO A 199 -9.04 -10.84 -2.80
CA PRO A 199 -7.70 -10.62 -3.33
C PRO A 199 -7.67 -9.40 -4.26
N HIS A 200 -6.81 -8.44 -3.93
CA HIS A 200 -6.55 -7.27 -4.77
C HIS A 200 -5.24 -7.47 -5.52
N CYS A 201 -5.32 -7.54 -6.85
CA CYS A 201 -4.17 -7.87 -7.70
C CYS A 201 -3.63 -6.64 -8.42
N ALA A 202 -2.31 -6.55 -8.50
CA ALA A 202 -1.63 -5.52 -9.27
C ALA A 202 -0.29 -6.03 -9.81
N PHE A 203 0.13 -5.47 -10.95
CA PHE A 203 1.43 -5.74 -11.53
C PHE A 203 2.49 -4.82 -10.92
N THR A 204 3.64 -5.39 -10.57
CA THR A 204 4.85 -4.60 -10.38
C THR A 204 5.27 -4.02 -11.73
N SER A 205 5.80 -2.79 -11.73
CA SER A 205 6.19 -2.15 -12.98
C SER A 205 7.31 -2.95 -13.65
N ARG A 206 7.42 -2.84 -14.98
CA ARG A 206 8.58 -3.41 -15.68
C ARG A 206 9.87 -2.83 -15.07
N PRO A 207 10.95 -3.63 -14.99
CA PRO A 207 12.20 -3.14 -14.45
C PRO A 207 12.62 -1.88 -15.21
N GLN A 208 12.65 -0.74 -14.52
CA GLN A 208 13.27 0.45 -15.10
C GLN A 208 14.75 0.12 -15.21
N HIS A 209 15.23 -0.03 -16.45
CA HIS A 209 16.63 -0.33 -16.73
C HIS A 209 17.50 0.88 -16.38
N ALA A 210 17.76 1.10 -15.09
CA ALA A 210 18.86 1.94 -14.63
C ALA A 210 20.19 1.50 -15.29
N THR A 211 20.28 0.21 -15.62
CA THR A 211 21.36 -0.39 -16.42
C THR A 211 21.50 0.25 -17.80
N THR A 212 20.40 0.58 -18.50
CA THR A 212 20.48 1.21 -19.84
C THR A 212 21.04 2.62 -19.77
N LEU A 213 20.65 3.39 -18.75
CA LEU A 213 21.20 4.73 -18.50
C LEU A 213 22.68 4.67 -18.11
N TYR A 214 23.07 3.71 -17.26
CA TYR A 214 24.45 3.53 -16.85
C TYR A 214 25.35 3.08 -18.00
N VAL A 215 24.87 2.14 -18.84
CA VAL A 215 25.57 1.67 -20.04
C VAL A 215 25.67 2.80 -21.07
N ALA A 216 24.62 3.58 -21.27
CA ALA A 216 24.67 4.74 -22.17
C ALA A 216 25.69 5.79 -21.69
N CYS A 217 25.68 6.14 -20.40
CA CYS A 217 26.66 7.05 -19.82
C CYS A 217 28.10 6.52 -19.93
N ALA A 218 28.30 5.21 -19.72
CA ALA A 218 29.61 4.58 -19.85
C ALA A 218 30.12 4.60 -21.31
N LEU A 219 29.24 4.32 -22.28
CA LEU A 219 29.58 4.38 -23.72
C LEU A 219 29.93 5.80 -24.16
N VAL A 220 29.16 6.81 -23.72
CA VAL A 220 29.46 8.22 -24.00
C VAL A 220 30.78 8.63 -23.35
N GLY A 221 31.02 8.25 -22.09
CA GLY A 221 32.28 8.53 -21.40
C GLY A 221 33.50 7.90 -22.08
N ALA A 222 33.38 6.65 -22.53
CA ALA A 222 34.43 5.95 -23.26
C ALA A 222 34.71 6.58 -24.63
N PHE A 223 33.66 7.05 -25.33
CA PHE A 223 33.83 7.75 -26.59
C PHE A 223 34.54 9.09 -26.41
N CYS A 224 34.14 9.88 -25.40
CA CYS A 224 34.79 11.16 -25.09
C CYS A 224 36.27 10.99 -24.73
N SER A 225 36.64 9.98 -23.94
CA SER A 225 38.05 9.74 -23.57
C SER A 225 38.89 9.32 -24.78
N LEU A 226 38.34 8.51 -25.68
CA LEU A 226 39.00 8.11 -26.93
C LEU A 226 39.30 9.32 -27.82
N VAL A 227 38.31 10.21 -28.00
CA VAL A 227 38.47 11.44 -28.78
C VAL A 227 39.55 12.33 -28.18
N LEU A 228 39.55 12.54 -26.86
CA LEU A 228 40.58 13.32 -26.18
C LEU A 228 41.98 12.72 -26.35
N PHE A 229 42.10 11.39 -26.31
CA PHE A 229 43.37 10.70 -26.51
C PHE A 229 43.91 10.86 -27.94
N LEU A 230 43.03 10.76 -28.95
CA LEU A 230 43.39 10.97 -30.36
C LEU A 230 43.80 12.42 -30.63
N VAL A 231 43.06 13.40 -30.09
CA VAL A 231 43.42 14.82 -30.19
C VAL A 231 44.77 15.08 -29.51
N GLY A 232 45.00 14.50 -28.32
CA GLY A 232 46.29 14.60 -27.63
C GLY A 232 47.45 14.02 -28.44
N ARG A 233 47.26 12.88 -29.09
CA ARG A 233 48.25 12.26 -29.99
C ARG A 233 48.59 13.15 -31.19
N VAL A 234 47.59 13.78 -31.82
CA VAL A 234 47.80 14.68 -32.96
C VAL A 234 48.51 15.97 -32.54
N VAL A 235 48.11 16.58 -31.43
CA VAL A 235 48.72 17.82 -30.93
C VAL A 235 50.15 17.58 -30.43
N CYS A 236 50.39 16.51 -29.66
CA CYS A 236 51.73 16.17 -29.18
C CYS A 236 52.64 15.66 -30.31
N GLY A 237 52.12 14.84 -31.24
CA GLY A 237 52.86 14.38 -32.40
C GLY A 237 53.22 15.52 -33.36
N GLY A 238 52.30 16.46 -33.58
CA GLY A 238 52.56 17.68 -34.36
C GLY A 238 53.60 18.58 -33.74
N ARG A 239 53.58 18.76 -32.40
CA ARG A 239 54.62 19.51 -31.68
C ARG A 239 55.97 18.81 -31.74
N LEU A 240 56.04 17.49 -31.54
CA LEU A 240 57.29 16.73 -31.58
C LEU A 240 57.91 16.73 -32.99
N SER A 241 57.10 16.53 -34.03
CA SER A 241 57.52 16.62 -35.44
C SER A 241 58.03 18.02 -35.79
N SER A 242 57.33 19.07 -35.37
CA SER A 242 57.76 20.46 -35.61
C SER A 242 59.07 20.82 -34.91
N THR A 243 59.36 20.18 -33.77
CA THR A 243 60.59 20.40 -32.98
C THR A 243 61.75 19.63 -33.58
N LEU A 244 61.54 18.38 -34.00
CA LEU A 244 62.50 17.55 -34.74
C LEU A 244 62.89 18.15 -36.10
N LEU A 245 61.94 18.74 -36.82
CA LEU A 245 62.21 19.39 -38.10
C LEU A 245 63.05 20.68 -37.93
N LYS A 246 62.90 21.37 -36.79
CA LYS A 246 63.71 22.55 -36.44
C LYS A 246 65.14 22.16 -36.04
N THR A 247 65.32 21.09 -35.27
CA THR A 247 66.66 20.59 -34.91
C THR A 247 67.40 19.95 -36.08
N LEU A 248 66.71 19.27 -37.00
CA LEU A 248 67.31 18.77 -38.25
C LEU A 248 67.76 19.92 -39.17
N LYS A 249 66.98 21.00 -39.28
CA LYS A 249 67.38 22.19 -40.04
C LYS A 249 68.60 22.90 -39.44
N SER A 250 68.74 22.96 -38.11
CA SER A 250 69.92 23.57 -37.48
C SER A 250 71.19 22.71 -37.62
N LEU A 251 71.05 21.39 -37.68
CA LEU A 251 72.15 20.44 -37.88
C LEU A 251 72.70 20.43 -39.32
N VAL A 252 71.87 20.75 -40.32
CA VAL A 252 72.31 20.87 -41.72
C VAL A 252 73.10 22.17 -42.00
N THR A 253 72.99 23.18 -41.13
CA THR A 253 73.65 24.49 -41.29
C THR A 253 75.04 24.64 -40.66
N VAL A 254 75.74 23.56 -40.28
CA VAL A 254 77.11 23.66 -39.71
C VAL A 254 78.17 22.89 -40.51
N ARG A 255 78.71 23.61 -41.54
CA ARG A 255 80.10 23.68 -42.09
C ARG A 255 80.66 22.54 -42.98
N PRO A 256 81.70 22.76 -43.83
CA PRO A 256 82.74 23.84 -43.80
C PRO A 256 83.16 24.47 -45.18
N VAL A 257 84.32 25.19 -45.17
CA VAL A 257 85.22 25.71 -46.27
C VAL A 257 85.18 27.26 -46.46
N ASP A 258 86.25 28.07 -46.55
CA ASP A 258 87.71 27.99 -46.30
C ASP A 258 88.36 29.42 -46.39
N GLN A 259 89.58 29.55 -45.86
CA GLN A 259 90.67 30.56 -45.88
C GLN A 259 90.60 31.87 -46.72
N ARG A 260 91.11 32.99 -46.15
CA ARG A 260 92.38 33.66 -46.56
C ARG A 260 92.87 34.74 -45.56
N SER A 261 94.18 34.94 -45.59
CA SER A 261 95.13 35.68 -44.72
C SER A 261 95.15 37.23 -44.84
N HIS A 262 95.55 37.93 -43.77
CA HIS A 262 96.80 38.73 -43.63
C HIS A 262 96.74 39.83 -42.53
N ALA A 263 97.72 39.74 -41.62
CA ALA A 263 98.63 40.78 -41.11
C ALA A 263 98.16 42.13 -40.49
N SER A 264 98.65 42.35 -39.26
CA SER A 264 99.45 43.51 -38.79
C SER A 264 98.81 44.59 -37.88
N SER A 265 99.12 44.43 -36.59
CA SER A 265 99.79 45.40 -35.69
C SER A 265 99.05 46.62 -35.08
N ARG A 266 99.34 46.78 -33.76
CA ARG A 266 99.27 47.97 -32.88
C ARG A 266 97.86 48.43 -32.50
N LEU A 267 97.61 49.11 -31.38
CA LEU A 267 98.13 49.26 -30.00
C LEU A 267 97.16 50.33 -29.42
N LEU A 268 97.00 50.37 -28.09
CA LEU A 268 96.35 51.41 -27.28
C LEU A 268 94.82 51.36 -27.04
N THR A 269 94.52 50.92 -25.81
CA THR A 269 93.84 51.67 -24.73
C THR A 269 92.48 52.30 -24.98
N ARG A 270 91.50 51.92 -24.15
CA ARG A 270 90.78 52.83 -23.23
C ARG A 270 89.88 52.04 -22.27
N LEU A 271 90.25 52.09 -20.99
CA LEU A 271 89.31 51.96 -19.88
C LEU A 271 88.41 53.21 -19.85
N CYS A 272 87.13 53.02 -19.56
CA CYS A 272 86.31 54.00 -18.83
C CYS A 272 85.27 53.22 -18.01
N HIS A 273 85.58 53.17 -16.70
CA HIS A 273 84.76 52.95 -15.50
C HIS A 273 83.81 51.76 -15.38
#